data_AF-A0A6G3WWL4-F1
#
_entry.id   AF-A0A6G3WWL4-F1
#
_cell.length_a   1.000
_cell.length_b   1.000
_cell.length_c   1.000
_cell.angle_alpha   90.00
_cell.angle_beta   90.00
_cell.angle_gamma   90.00
#
_symmetry.space_group_name_H-M   'P 1'
#
loop_
_entity.id
_entity.type
_entity.pdbx_description
1 polymer ?
#
loop_
_entity_poly.entity_id
_entity_poly.type
_entity_poly.pdbx_seq_one_letter_code
_entity_poly.pdbx_strand_id
1 'polypeptide(L)' 'AYCWKALGQTGFTRSDVIVGIGGGATTDVAGFVAASWLRGVRWIAIPTTVLGMVDAAVGGKTGINTAEG' A
#
# COMPACT_ATOMS: atom_id res chain seq x y z
N ALA A 1 2.89 -1.00 12.52
CA ALA A 1 2.73 -2.47 12.41
C ALA A 1 1.27 -2.97 12.36
N TYR A 2 0.24 -2.12 12.47
CA TYR A 2 -1.17 -2.54 12.48
C TYR A 2 -1.56 -3.37 11.23
N CYS A 3 -1.24 -2.89 10.03
CA CYS A 3 -1.61 -3.55 8.77
C CYS A 3 -1.13 -5.01 8.71
N TRP A 4 0.14 -5.27 9.00
CA TRP A 4 0.70 -6.63 9.00
C TRP A 4 0.04 -7.54 10.04
N LYS A 5 -0.34 -7.02 11.23
CA LYS A 5 -1.09 -7.81 12.22
C LYS A 5 -2.46 -8.20 11.69
N ALA A 6 -3.19 -7.25 11.09
CA ALA A 6 -4.50 -7.51 10.51
C ALA A 6 -4.43 -8.57 9.41
N LEU A 7 -3.49 -8.44 8.46
CA LEU A 7 -3.28 -9.41 7.38
C LEU A 7 -2.96 -10.83 7.92
N GLY A 8 -2.12 -10.92 8.96
CA GLY A 8 -1.81 -12.20 9.59
C GLY A 8 -3.01 -12.83 10.30
N GLN A 9 -3.80 -12.03 11.01
CA GLN A 9 -4.99 -12.50 11.73
C GLN A 9 -6.12 -12.95 10.78
N THR A 10 -6.24 -12.33 9.61
CA THR A 10 -7.25 -12.70 8.61
C THR A 10 -6.80 -13.85 7.71
N GLY A 11 -5.58 -14.38 7.87
CA GLY A 11 -5.04 -15.42 7.02
C GLY A 11 -4.74 -14.95 5.59
N PHE A 12 -4.40 -13.68 5.39
CA PHE A 12 -4.14 -13.09 4.07
C PHE A 12 -2.90 -13.72 3.41
N THR A 13 -3.10 -14.26 2.22
CA THR A 13 -2.15 -15.10 1.48
C THR A 13 -1.55 -14.39 0.27
N ARG A 14 -0.68 -15.09 -0.48
CA ARG A 14 -0.08 -14.56 -1.73
C ARG A 14 -1.07 -14.40 -2.88
N SER A 15 -2.19 -15.12 -2.85
CA SER A 15 -3.22 -15.02 -3.89
C SER A 15 -4.17 -13.85 -3.64
N ASP A 16 -4.14 -13.22 -2.47
CA ASP A 16 -5.02 -12.10 -2.16
C ASP A 16 -4.50 -10.77 -2.75
N VAL A 17 -5.30 -9.70 -2.62
CA VAL A 17 -5.00 -8.39 -3.19
C VAL A 17 -5.29 -7.27 -2.20
N ILE A 18 -4.38 -6.30 -2.10
CA ILE A 18 -4.57 -5.08 -1.31
C ILE A 18 -5.13 -3.99 -2.24
N VAL A 19 -6.19 -3.30 -1.83
CA VAL A 19 -6.75 -2.17 -2.60
C VAL A 19 -6.59 -0.89 -1.79
N GLY A 20 -5.78 0.05 -2.30
CA GLY A 20 -5.55 1.35 -1.67
C GLY A 20 -6.48 2.41 -2.27
N ILE A 21 -7.50 2.82 -1.53
CA ILE A 21 -8.48 3.84 -1.96
C ILE A 21 -8.25 5.12 -1.17
N GLY A 22 -7.75 6.18 -1.80
CA GLY A 22 -7.40 7.41 -1.09
C GLY A 22 -6.49 8.33 -1.88
N GLY A 23 -5.87 9.32 -1.23
CA GLY A 23 -4.85 10.18 -1.86
C GLY A 23 -3.48 9.50 -1.93
N GLY A 24 -2.44 10.27 -2.29
CA GLY A 24 -1.08 9.76 -2.42
C GLY A 24 -0.54 9.04 -1.18
N ALA A 25 -0.77 9.61 0.02
CA ALA A 25 -0.34 8.97 1.27
C ALA A 25 -1.00 7.59 1.51
N THR A 26 -2.26 7.43 1.10
CA THR A 26 -2.96 6.14 1.22
C THR A 26 -2.40 5.11 0.25
N THR A 27 -2.13 5.51 -1.00
CA THR A 27 -1.56 4.61 -2.01
C THR A 27 -0.13 4.20 -1.67
N ASP A 28 0.66 5.11 -1.08
CA ASP A 28 2.02 4.81 -0.62
C ASP A 28 2.04 3.76 0.48
N VAL A 29 1.23 3.94 1.52
CA VAL A 29 1.13 2.97 2.62
C VAL A 29 0.59 1.63 2.12
N ALA A 30 -0.46 1.63 1.28
CA ALA A 30 -1.04 0.41 0.73
C ALA A 30 -0.02 -0.37 -0.12
N GLY A 31 0.70 0.33 -1.00
CA GLY A 31 1.75 -0.27 -1.82
C GLY A 31 2.92 -0.78 -0.98
N PHE A 32 3.36 -0.05 0.05
CA PHE A 32 4.45 -0.47 0.93
C PHE A 32 4.08 -1.71 1.76
N VAL A 33 2.85 -1.77 2.28
CA VAL A 33 2.32 -2.95 2.96
C VAL A 33 2.28 -4.14 1.99
N ALA A 34 1.82 -3.95 0.75
CA ALA A 34 1.78 -5.01 -0.27
C ALA A 34 3.18 -5.51 -0.65
N ALA A 35 4.15 -4.60 -0.83
CA ALA A 35 5.53 -4.94 -1.19
C ALA A 35 6.24 -5.74 -0.09
N SER A 36 5.95 -5.42 1.18
CA SER A 36 6.58 -6.05 2.34
C SER A 36 5.84 -7.30 2.85
N TRP A 37 4.53 -7.43 2.61
CA TRP A 37 3.77 -8.61 3.00
C TRP A 37 4.19 -9.83 2.16
N LEU A 38 4.67 -10.89 2.83
CA LEU A 38 5.13 -12.12 2.18
C LEU A 38 6.14 -11.87 1.03
N ARG A 39 6.98 -10.84 1.11
CA ARG A 39 7.91 -10.43 0.03
C ARG A 39 7.22 -10.00 -1.28
N GLY A 40 5.97 -9.53 -1.19
CA GLY A 40 5.21 -9.02 -2.32
C GLY A 40 3.92 -9.78 -2.53
N VAL A 41 2.82 -9.02 -2.57
CA VAL A 41 1.49 -9.45 -3.03
C VAL A 41 0.93 -8.44 -4.03
N ARG A 42 -0.13 -8.84 -4.74
CA ARG A 42 -0.80 -7.96 -5.71
C ARG A 42 -1.46 -6.80 -4.98
N TRP A 43 -1.48 -5.63 -5.61
CA TRP A 43 -2.22 -4.49 -5.11
C TRP A 43 -2.77 -3.62 -6.23
N ILE A 44 -3.78 -2.81 -5.91
CA ILE A 44 -4.44 -1.88 -6.81
C ILE A 44 -4.50 -0.50 -6.14
N ALA A 45 -4.06 0.53 -6.86
CA ALA A 45 -4.25 1.93 -6.46
C ALA A 45 -5.57 2.46 -7.03
N ILE A 46 -6.39 3.06 -6.17
CA ILE A 46 -7.58 3.85 -6.56
C ILE A 46 -7.37 5.26 -6.00
N PRO A 47 -6.59 6.12 -6.70
CA PRO A 47 -6.32 7.47 -6.24
C PRO A 47 -7.58 8.34 -6.33
N THR A 48 -7.84 9.11 -5.28
CA THR A 48 -9.02 10.00 -5.15
C THR A 48 -8.64 11.47 -5.07
N THR A 49 -7.34 11.78 -5.18
CA THR A 49 -6.82 13.15 -5.30
C THR A 49 -6.09 13.33 -6.62
N VAL A 50 -6.09 14.54 -7.16
CA VAL A 50 -5.41 14.86 -8.42
C VAL A 50 -3.92 14.52 -8.33
N LEU A 51 -3.25 14.90 -7.23
CA LEU A 51 -1.83 14.54 -6.99
C LEU A 51 -1.62 13.02 -6.99
N GLY A 52 -2.52 12.27 -6.35
CA GLY A 52 -2.44 10.81 -6.34
C GLY A 52 -2.60 10.22 -7.75
N MET A 53 -3.51 10.75 -8.55
CA MET A 53 -3.80 10.28 -9.91
C MET A 53 -2.62 10.49 -10.87
N VAL A 54 -1.93 11.62 -10.76
CA VAL A 54 -0.92 12.04 -11.75
C VAL A 54 0.52 11.75 -11.33
N ASP A 55 0.77 11.40 -10.07
CA ASP A 55 2.12 11.16 -9.54
C ASP A 55 2.16 9.94 -8.62
N ALA A 56 1.63 10.03 -7.40
CA ALA A 56 1.88 9.03 -6.35
C ALA A 56 1.41 7.60 -6.69
N ALA A 57 0.29 7.44 -7.43
CA ALA A 57 -0.20 6.12 -7.85
C ALA A 57 0.54 5.56 -9.09
N VAL A 58 1.46 6.32 -9.68
CA VAL A 58 2.16 5.99 -10.94
C VAL A 58 3.63 5.71 -10.66
N GLY A 59 4.20 4.71 -11.34
CA GLY A 59 5.64 4.40 -11.27
C GLY A 59 6.06 3.49 -10.11
N GLY A 60 5.13 3.10 -9.22
CA GLY A 60 5.37 2.04 -8.22
C GLY A 60 6.25 2.43 -7.04
N LYS A 61 6.50 3.74 -6.83
CA LYS A 61 7.12 4.25 -5.60
C LYS A 61 6.12 4.09 -4.45
N THR A 62 6.59 3.59 -3.32
CA THR A 62 5.78 3.37 -2.12
C THR A 62 6.63 3.63 -0.89
N GLY A 63 6.06 4.15 0.19
CA GLY A 63 6.83 4.44 1.39
C GLY A 63 6.00 4.69 2.63
N ILE A 64 6.69 4.77 3.75
CA ILE A 64 6.19 5.26 5.04
C ILE A 64 7.25 6.17 5.62
N ASN A 65 6.83 7.20 6.34
CA ASN A 65 7.78 8.07 7.05
C ASN A 65 8.32 7.35 8.29
N THR A 66 9.58 7.61 8.63
CA THR A 66 10.14 7.21 9.93
C THR A 66 10.30 8.43 10.84
N ALA A 67 10.78 8.25 12.06
CA ALA A 67 11.02 9.39 12.96
C ALA A 67 12.16 10.29 12.44
N GLU A 68 13.03 9.71 11.61
CA GLU A 68 14.21 10.33 11.02
C GLU A 68 13.91 11.05 9.69
N GLY A 69 12.68 10.94 9.18
CA GLY A 69 12.25 11.44 7.86
C GLY A 69 11.88 10.30 6.93
#